data_AF-W5MCZ7-F1
#
_entry.id   AF-W5MCZ7-F1
#
_cell.length_a   1.000
_cell.length_b   1.000
_cell.length_c   1.000
_cell.angle_alpha   90.00
_cell.angle_beta   90.00
_cell.angle_gamma   90.00
#
_symmetry.space_group_name_H-M   'P 1'
#
loop_
_entity.id
_entity.type
_entity.pdbx_description
1 polymer ?
#
loop_
_entity_poly.entity_id
_entity_poly.type
_entity_poly.pdbx_seq_one_letter_code
_entity_poly.pdbx_strand_id
1 'polypeptide(L)'
;MNPPKPAVRPDIMVPVEAFSRTKPGQTFSITKQPPENSDVLPPCKINDLMAVFENQTVRLSWTAPGDDLDKGTAAEYKIKMGENVFDLRDSFESAFQVNPTHVTPSPAGTREELEQPIEGMDQMNGTIVYFAICAVDENGLMSEMSNIAQVAIIEPLVPAGPELKVLLSQDNGEDSDSDSDSNDGGLGSVSVVGIAVTTTILSVCLVLGLIGLFMHKREQGDYTLRDGPEVERVPMASNV
;
A
#
# COMPACT_ATOMS: atom_id res chain seq x y z
N MET A 1 4.10 34.73 -35.41
CA MET A 1 4.79 36.04 -35.42
C MET A 1 4.87 36.53 -33.99
N ASN A 2 6.06 36.84 -33.48
CA ASN A 2 6.16 37.45 -32.15
C ASN A 2 5.64 38.89 -32.18
N PRO A 3 4.99 39.35 -31.10
CA PRO A 3 4.53 40.73 -31.01
C PRO A 3 5.73 41.71 -31.03
N PRO A 4 5.51 42.94 -31.55
CA PRO A 4 6.55 43.95 -31.64
C PRO A 4 7.05 44.37 -30.26
N LYS A 5 8.37 44.60 -30.16
CA LYS A 5 9.03 45.02 -28.93
C LYS A 5 8.41 46.34 -28.43
N PRO A 6 8.04 46.45 -27.14
CA PRO A 6 7.51 47.69 -26.58
C PRO A 6 8.49 48.87 -26.73
N ALA A 7 7.94 50.07 -26.98
CA ALA A 7 8.72 51.28 -27.10
C ALA A 7 9.43 51.62 -25.77
N VAL A 8 10.74 51.85 -25.84
CA VAL A 8 11.55 52.30 -24.70
C VAL A 8 11.22 53.76 -24.45
N ARG A 9 10.67 54.09 -23.27
CA ARG A 9 10.48 55.49 -22.84
C ARG A 9 11.83 56.03 -22.33
N PRO A 10 12.42 57.06 -22.96
CA PRO A 10 13.74 57.57 -22.57
C PRO A 10 13.76 58.17 -21.16
N ASP A 11 12.60 58.58 -20.64
CA ASP A 11 12.44 59.21 -19.32
C ASP A 11 12.55 58.20 -18.16
N ILE A 12 12.64 56.90 -18.47
CA ILE A 12 12.81 55.79 -17.50
C ILE A 12 13.99 54.92 -17.94
N MET A 13 15.12 55.55 -18.30
CA MET A 13 16.40 54.84 -18.41
C MET A 13 17.08 54.81 -17.04
N VAL A 14 16.59 53.94 -16.15
CA VAL A 14 17.43 53.49 -15.03
C VAL A 14 18.54 52.64 -15.65
N PRO A 15 19.83 52.91 -15.39
CA PRO A 15 20.91 52.06 -15.87
C PRO A 15 20.68 50.64 -15.34
N VAL A 16 20.27 49.71 -16.21
CA VAL A 16 20.25 48.29 -15.87
C VAL A 16 21.70 47.84 -15.94
N GLU A 17 22.35 47.77 -14.78
CA GLU A 17 23.71 47.26 -14.69
C GLU A 17 23.80 45.87 -15.32
N ALA A 18 24.87 45.64 -16.10
CA ALA A 18 25.14 44.33 -16.68
C ALA A 18 25.48 43.35 -15.55
N PHE A 19 24.54 42.49 -15.16
CA PHE A 19 24.82 41.47 -14.16
C PHE A 19 25.50 40.26 -14.81
N SER A 20 26.61 39.83 -14.21
CA SER A 20 27.25 38.54 -14.48
C SER A 20 27.36 37.80 -13.15
N ARG A 21 26.82 36.58 -13.08
CA ARG A 21 26.89 35.72 -11.89
C ARG A 21 27.64 34.45 -12.27
N THR A 22 28.89 34.34 -11.84
CA THR A 22 29.67 33.10 -11.96
C THR A 22 30.11 32.67 -10.57
N LYS A 23 29.64 31.50 -10.12
CA LYS A 23 30.15 30.86 -8.90
C LYS A 23 31.13 29.76 -9.35
N PRO A 24 32.40 29.79 -8.94
CA PRO A 24 33.30 28.67 -9.16
C PRO A 24 32.67 27.40 -8.57
N GLY A 25 32.70 26.29 -9.31
CA GLY A 25 32.24 25.00 -8.80
C GLY A 25 33.02 24.63 -7.53
N GLN A 26 32.35 24.08 -6.53
CA GLN A 26 33.04 23.51 -5.37
C GLN A 26 33.79 22.24 -5.77
N THR A 27 34.92 21.99 -5.12
CA THR A 27 35.59 20.69 -5.14
C THR A 27 34.92 19.78 -4.11
N PHE A 28 34.62 18.54 -4.48
CA PHE A 28 34.24 17.49 -3.53
C PHE A 28 35.43 16.53 -3.33
N SER A 29 35.60 16.03 -2.11
CA SER A 29 36.61 15.02 -1.76
C SER A 29 35.90 13.79 -1.23
N ILE A 30 36.17 12.62 -1.82
CA ILE A 30 35.63 11.34 -1.35
C ILE A 30 36.52 10.83 -0.22
N THR A 31 36.06 10.95 1.02
CA THR A 31 36.87 10.61 2.22
C THR A 31 36.80 9.13 2.60
N LYS A 32 35.85 8.37 2.03
CA LYS A 32 35.63 6.96 2.35
C LYS A 32 35.21 6.20 1.09
N GLN A 33 36.09 5.35 0.58
CA GLN A 33 35.75 4.42 -0.50
C GLN A 33 35.11 3.18 0.14
N PRO A 34 33.93 2.73 -0.33
CA PRO A 34 33.38 1.44 0.06
C PRO A 34 34.39 0.32 -0.19
N PRO A 35 34.29 -0.81 0.53
CA PRO A 35 35.07 -2.01 0.21
C PRO A 35 34.96 -2.32 -1.28
N GLU A 36 36.05 -2.74 -1.91
CA GLU A 36 35.97 -3.19 -3.30
C GLU A 36 34.97 -4.35 -3.40
N ASN A 37 34.00 -4.22 -4.30
CA ASN A 37 32.87 -5.13 -4.52
C ASN A 37 31.71 -5.07 -3.51
N SER A 38 31.59 -4.01 -2.70
CA SER A 38 30.33 -3.72 -2.02
C SER A 38 29.45 -2.88 -2.94
N ASP A 39 28.26 -3.38 -3.25
CA ASP A 39 27.20 -2.51 -3.73
C ASP A 39 26.79 -1.55 -2.59
N VAL A 40 26.71 -0.28 -2.93
CA VAL A 40 26.29 0.81 -2.04
C VAL A 40 25.34 1.79 -2.74
N LEU A 41 24.96 1.51 -4.00
CA LEU A 41 24.21 2.43 -4.83
C LEU A 41 22.80 1.87 -5.05
N PRO A 42 21.82 2.28 -4.24
CA PRO A 42 20.46 1.82 -4.45
C PRO A 42 19.91 2.30 -5.80
N PRO A 43 18.79 1.70 -6.27
CA PRO A 43 18.04 2.19 -7.40
C PRO A 43 17.66 3.66 -7.26
N CYS A 44 17.56 4.38 -8.38
CA CYS A 44 17.15 5.78 -8.33
C CYS A 44 15.67 5.91 -7.92
N LYS A 45 15.34 7.08 -7.38
CA LYS A 45 13.97 7.42 -7.03
C LYS A 45 13.09 7.46 -8.28
N ILE A 46 11.93 6.78 -8.20
CA ILE A 46 10.86 6.88 -9.19
C ILE A 46 10.14 8.23 -9.00
N ASN A 47 10.08 9.07 -10.04
CA ASN A 47 9.55 10.44 -9.92
C ASN A 47 8.24 10.68 -10.69
N ASP A 48 7.79 9.69 -11.45
CA ASP A 48 6.67 9.79 -12.39
C ASP A 48 5.58 8.74 -12.12
N LEU A 49 5.46 8.25 -10.88
CA LEU A 49 4.39 7.32 -10.50
C LEU A 49 3.03 8.00 -10.73
N MET A 50 2.16 7.33 -11.47
CA MET A 50 0.80 7.74 -11.76
C MET A 50 -0.19 6.63 -11.41
N ALA A 51 -1.39 7.01 -11.00
CA ALA A 51 -2.50 6.10 -10.72
C ALA A 51 -3.75 6.55 -11.47
N VAL A 52 -4.43 5.61 -12.12
CA VAL A 52 -5.67 5.85 -12.87
C VAL A 52 -6.68 4.76 -12.51
N PHE A 53 -7.92 5.15 -12.22
CA PHE A 53 -8.98 4.20 -11.86
C PHE A 53 -9.92 4.02 -13.04
N GLU A 54 -9.97 2.80 -13.59
CA GLU A 54 -10.76 2.41 -14.76
C GLU A 54 -11.29 0.99 -14.55
N ASN A 55 -12.55 0.72 -14.91
CA ASN A 55 -13.13 -0.63 -14.87
C ASN A 55 -12.88 -1.39 -13.54
N GLN A 56 -13.17 -0.74 -12.41
CA GLN A 56 -13.00 -1.34 -11.06
C GLN A 56 -11.54 -1.68 -10.69
N THR A 57 -10.57 -1.17 -11.45
CA THR A 57 -9.16 -1.48 -11.31
C THR A 57 -8.35 -0.19 -11.26
N VAL A 58 -7.36 -0.12 -10.37
CA VAL A 58 -6.37 0.95 -10.38
C VAL A 58 -5.18 0.52 -11.23
N ARG A 59 -4.95 1.22 -12.34
CA ARG A 59 -3.73 1.09 -13.15
C ARG A 59 -2.68 2.07 -12.64
N LEU A 60 -1.59 1.53 -12.10
CA LEU A 60 -0.38 2.27 -11.78
C LEU A 60 0.55 2.27 -12.99
N SER A 61 1.29 3.35 -13.20
CA SER A 61 2.33 3.42 -14.24
C SER A 61 3.50 4.30 -13.82
N TRP A 62 4.72 3.91 -14.19
CA TRP A 62 5.95 4.60 -13.83
C TRP A 62 7.09 4.24 -14.79
N THR A 63 8.22 4.95 -14.68
CA THR A 63 9.46 4.61 -15.37
C THR A 63 10.35 3.75 -14.48
N ALA A 64 10.77 2.58 -14.97
CA ALA A 64 11.63 1.64 -14.26
C ALA A 64 12.97 2.31 -13.88
N PRO A 65 13.40 2.21 -12.61
CA PRO A 65 14.75 2.60 -12.21
C PRO A 65 15.75 1.50 -12.59
N GLY A 66 17.04 1.77 -12.33
CA GLY A 66 18.08 0.76 -12.44
C GLY A 66 18.20 -0.13 -11.21
N ASP A 67 19.27 -0.91 -11.21
CA ASP A 67 19.85 -1.59 -10.06
C ASP A 67 20.70 -0.57 -9.29
N ASP A 68 21.76 -0.08 -9.95
CA ASP A 68 22.57 1.05 -9.51
C ASP A 68 22.04 2.36 -10.11
N LEU A 69 21.30 3.14 -9.33
CA LEU A 69 20.70 4.39 -9.80
C LEU A 69 19.82 4.19 -11.06
N ASP A 70 20.29 4.63 -12.23
CA ASP A 70 19.62 4.58 -13.52
C ASP A 70 20.24 3.55 -14.48
N LYS A 71 21.01 2.59 -13.94
CA LYS A 71 21.68 1.54 -14.72
C LYS A 71 21.27 0.16 -14.26
N GLY A 72 21.12 -0.76 -15.20
CA GLY A 72 20.70 -2.13 -14.90
C GLY A 72 19.19 -2.23 -14.71
N THR A 73 18.77 -3.14 -13.84
CA THR A 73 17.38 -3.50 -13.60
C THR A 73 17.20 -3.76 -12.11
N ALA A 74 16.23 -3.10 -11.47
CA ALA A 74 15.89 -3.39 -10.08
C ALA A 74 15.49 -4.88 -9.91
N ALA A 75 15.71 -5.45 -8.72
CA ALA A 75 15.31 -6.82 -8.43
C ALA A 75 13.79 -6.94 -8.17
N GLU A 76 13.22 -5.98 -7.44
CA GLU A 76 11.79 -5.98 -7.09
C GLU A 76 11.25 -4.58 -6.77
N TYR A 77 9.92 -4.50 -6.60
CA TYR A 77 9.23 -3.31 -6.15
C TYR A 77 8.48 -3.56 -4.84
N LYS A 78 8.59 -2.61 -3.91
CA LYS A 78 7.68 -2.51 -2.77
C LYS A 78 6.65 -1.42 -3.06
N ILE A 79 5.42 -1.85 -3.29
CA ILE A 79 4.29 -0.95 -3.59
C ILE A 79 3.38 -0.90 -2.36
N LYS A 80 3.06 0.32 -1.92
CA LYS A 80 2.22 0.58 -0.75
C LYS A 80 1.03 1.44 -1.14
N MET A 81 -0.09 1.22 -0.46
CA MET A 81 -1.27 2.06 -0.57
C MET A 81 -1.79 2.50 0.80
N GLY A 82 -2.57 3.57 0.81
CA GLY A 82 -3.24 4.07 2.01
C GLY A 82 -4.37 5.04 1.68
N GLU A 83 -5.26 5.25 2.64
CA GLU A 83 -6.34 6.26 2.55
C GLU A 83 -5.86 7.65 3.01
N ASN A 84 -4.68 7.71 3.63
CA ASN A 84 -4.05 8.94 4.08
C ASN A 84 -2.61 9.04 3.56
N VAL A 85 -2.28 10.20 2.99
CA VAL A 85 -0.93 10.52 2.50
C VAL A 85 0.16 10.39 3.58
N PHE A 86 -0.18 10.65 4.85
CA PHE A 86 0.77 10.56 5.95
C PHE A 86 1.18 9.12 6.26
N ASP A 87 0.31 8.15 6.05
CA ASP A 87 0.64 6.74 6.29
C ASP A 87 1.76 6.28 5.35
N LEU A 88 1.74 6.76 4.11
CA LEU A 88 2.80 6.49 3.13
C LEU A 88 4.07 7.29 3.45
N ARG A 89 3.94 8.59 3.73
CA ARG A 89 5.10 9.47 3.93
C ARG A 89 5.86 9.18 5.22
N ASP A 90 5.14 8.95 6.30
CA ASP A 90 5.69 8.88 7.64
C ASP A 90 5.82 7.42 8.14
N SER A 91 5.16 6.46 7.46
CA SER A 91 5.03 5.07 7.93
C SER A 91 4.98 4.03 6.79
N PHE A 92 5.76 4.25 5.73
CA PHE A 92 5.79 3.44 4.50
C PHE A 92 5.85 1.93 4.76
N GLU A 93 6.77 1.47 5.62
CA GLU A 93 6.97 0.04 5.89
C GLU A 93 5.71 -0.65 6.45
N SER A 94 4.96 0.06 7.29
CA SER A 94 3.71 -0.44 7.90
C SER A 94 2.45 -0.17 7.07
N ALA A 95 2.55 0.61 5.99
CA ALA A 95 1.43 0.86 5.10
C ALA A 95 0.97 -0.43 4.39
N PHE A 96 -0.27 -0.41 3.89
CA PHE A 96 -0.87 -1.58 3.26
C PHE A 96 -0.06 -2.01 2.04
N GLN A 97 0.34 -3.28 2.01
CA GLN A 97 1.13 -3.85 0.93
C GLN A 97 0.24 -4.13 -0.28
N VAL A 98 0.62 -3.59 -1.42
CA VAL A 98 0.08 -3.96 -2.73
C VAL A 98 0.95 -5.11 -3.26
N ASN A 99 0.33 -6.20 -3.70
CA ASN A 99 1.06 -7.35 -4.22
C ASN A 99 1.51 -7.08 -5.67
N PRO A 100 2.82 -7.00 -5.96
CA PRO A 100 3.32 -6.69 -7.29
C PRO A 100 3.39 -7.95 -8.19
N THR A 101 2.58 -8.98 -7.92
CA THR A 101 2.73 -10.35 -8.49
C THR A 101 2.80 -10.41 -10.02
N HIS A 102 2.35 -9.37 -10.72
CA HIS A 102 2.33 -9.31 -12.18
C HIS A 102 3.36 -8.33 -12.77
N VAL A 103 4.23 -7.75 -11.95
CA VAL A 103 5.26 -6.82 -12.41
C VAL A 103 6.62 -7.46 -12.24
N THR A 104 7.31 -7.66 -13.35
CA THR A 104 8.74 -7.99 -13.36
C THR A 104 9.50 -6.73 -13.74
N PRO A 105 10.41 -6.23 -12.89
CA PRO A 105 11.22 -5.07 -13.24
C PRO A 105 11.95 -5.26 -14.57
N SER A 106 11.91 -4.22 -15.38
CA SER A 106 12.53 -4.09 -16.69
C SER A 106 13.75 -3.18 -16.60
N PRO A 107 14.62 -3.15 -17.62
CA PRO A 107 15.77 -2.26 -17.64
C PRO A 107 15.38 -0.80 -17.45
N ALA A 108 16.26 -0.05 -16.78
CA ALA A 108 16.08 1.36 -16.47
C ALA A 108 15.60 2.18 -17.68
N GLY A 109 14.62 3.06 -17.44
CA GLY A 109 14.02 3.91 -18.47
C GLY A 109 12.85 3.28 -19.23
N THR A 110 12.52 2.02 -18.96
CA THR A 110 11.34 1.34 -19.53
C THR A 110 10.06 1.79 -18.83
N ARG A 111 8.96 1.97 -19.58
CA ARG A 111 7.64 2.23 -18.99
C ARG A 111 7.03 0.93 -18.48
N GLU A 112 6.55 0.95 -17.24
CA GLU A 112 5.92 -0.18 -16.59
C GLU A 112 4.52 0.17 -16.09
N GLU A 113 3.69 -0.86 -15.95
CA GLU A 113 2.30 -0.76 -15.50
C GLU A 113 1.93 -1.90 -14.57
N LEU A 114 1.06 -1.62 -13.59
CA LEU A 114 0.45 -2.60 -12.70
C LEU A 114 -1.04 -2.34 -12.60
N GLU A 115 -1.84 -3.38 -12.81
CA GLU A 115 -3.27 -3.37 -12.53
C GLU A 115 -3.53 -3.95 -11.13
N GLN A 116 -4.04 -3.11 -10.23
CA GLN A 116 -4.43 -3.48 -8.88
C GLN A 116 -5.96 -3.46 -8.77
N PRO A 117 -6.64 -4.62 -8.63
CA PRO A 117 -8.06 -4.65 -8.32
C PRO A 117 -8.28 -4.11 -6.90
N ILE A 118 -9.34 -3.31 -6.72
CA ILE A 118 -9.70 -2.77 -5.41
C ILE A 118 -10.74 -3.70 -4.77
N GLU A 119 -10.33 -4.41 -3.71
CA GLU A 119 -11.26 -5.20 -2.91
C GLU A 119 -12.15 -4.27 -2.06
N GLY A 120 -13.43 -4.62 -1.90
CA GLY A 120 -14.36 -3.82 -1.09
C GLY A 120 -14.70 -2.45 -1.70
N MET A 121 -14.79 -2.38 -3.03
CA MET A 121 -15.12 -1.15 -3.77
C MET A 121 -16.31 -0.37 -3.21
N ASP A 122 -17.37 -1.05 -2.78
CA ASP A 122 -18.57 -0.41 -2.21
C ASP A 122 -18.23 0.47 -1.00
N GLN A 123 -17.22 0.07 -0.22
CA GLN A 123 -16.75 0.81 0.95
C GLN A 123 -15.82 1.98 0.57
N MET A 124 -15.14 1.87 -0.57
CA MET A 124 -14.20 2.88 -1.06
C MET A 124 -14.82 3.87 -2.05
N ASN A 125 -16.11 3.72 -2.40
CA ASN A 125 -16.76 4.66 -3.30
C ASN A 125 -16.78 6.08 -2.70
N GLY A 126 -16.27 7.05 -3.45
CA GLY A 126 -16.10 8.44 -3.02
C GLY A 126 -14.83 8.71 -2.22
N THR A 127 -13.90 7.76 -2.08
CA THR A 127 -12.62 7.97 -1.38
C THR A 127 -11.47 8.29 -2.33
N ILE A 128 -10.41 8.90 -1.78
CA ILE A 128 -9.13 9.08 -2.45
C ILE A 128 -8.16 8.06 -1.88
N VAL A 129 -7.56 7.26 -2.75
CA VAL A 129 -6.53 6.30 -2.40
C VAL A 129 -5.18 6.81 -2.90
N TYR A 130 -4.16 6.64 -2.07
CA TYR A 130 -2.79 7.05 -2.34
C TYR A 130 -1.91 5.83 -2.56
N PHE A 131 -0.90 5.99 -3.42
CA PHE A 131 0.08 4.95 -3.76
C PHE A 131 1.50 5.50 -3.72
N ALA A 132 2.43 4.68 -3.27
CA ALA A 132 3.86 4.95 -3.33
C ALA A 132 4.63 3.67 -3.65
N ILE A 133 5.77 3.81 -4.31
CA ILE A 133 6.64 2.72 -4.74
C ILE A 133 8.08 2.98 -4.33
N CYS A 134 8.79 1.92 -3.95
CA CYS A 134 10.25 1.89 -3.90
C CYS A 134 10.74 0.71 -4.73
N ALA A 135 11.90 0.88 -5.37
CA ALA A 135 12.63 -0.20 -6.00
C ALA A 135 13.67 -0.79 -5.03
N VAL A 136 13.99 -2.05 -5.21
CA VAL A 136 14.97 -2.79 -4.42
C VAL A 136 15.95 -3.46 -5.38
N ASP A 137 17.25 -3.34 -5.14
CA ASP A 137 18.29 -4.05 -5.89
C ASP A 137 18.49 -5.50 -5.42
N GLU A 138 19.41 -6.22 -6.06
CA GLU A 138 19.76 -7.61 -5.71
C GLU A 138 20.40 -7.76 -4.33
N ASN A 139 20.96 -6.67 -3.79
CA ASN A 139 21.59 -6.61 -2.48
C ASN A 139 20.61 -6.19 -1.37
N GLY A 140 19.37 -5.86 -1.72
CA GLY A 140 18.33 -5.41 -0.80
C GLY A 140 18.39 -3.93 -0.43
N LEU A 141 19.20 -3.10 -1.12
CA LEU A 141 19.16 -1.66 -0.92
C LEU A 141 17.93 -1.09 -1.62
N MET A 142 17.31 -0.13 -0.95
CA MET A 142 16.03 0.42 -1.33
C MET A 142 16.21 1.83 -1.87
N SER A 143 15.51 2.15 -2.96
CA SER A 143 15.40 3.52 -3.43
C SER A 143 14.74 4.42 -2.38
N GLU A 144 14.91 5.73 -2.53
CA GLU A 144 13.97 6.66 -1.90
C GLU A 144 12.53 6.38 -2.37
N MET A 145 11.56 6.70 -1.51
CA MET A 145 10.14 6.63 -1.86
C MET A 145 9.82 7.55 -3.04
N SER A 146 9.00 7.04 -3.95
CA SER A 146 8.52 7.79 -5.11
C SER A 146 7.76 9.06 -4.74
N ASN A 147 7.37 9.85 -5.75
CA ASN A 147 6.23 10.74 -5.58
C ASN A 147 4.98 9.92 -5.15
N ILE A 148 4.08 10.55 -4.39
CA ILE A 148 2.83 9.90 -3.99
C ILE A 148 1.80 10.13 -5.10
N ALA A 149 1.35 9.05 -5.73
CA ALA A 149 0.24 9.08 -6.67
C ALA A 149 -1.09 9.00 -5.91
N GLN A 150 -2.15 9.60 -6.45
CA GLN A 150 -3.48 9.55 -5.86
C GLN A 150 -4.53 9.32 -6.93
N VAL A 151 -5.63 8.67 -6.55
CA VAL A 151 -6.75 8.40 -7.43
C VAL A 151 -8.06 8.42 -6.64
N ALA A 152 -9.12 8.96 -7.23
CA ALA A 152 -10.46 8.92 -6.65
C ALA A 152 -11.19 7.66 -7.14
N ILE A 153 -11.72 6.88 -6.20
CA ILE A 153 -12.53 5.70 -6.50
C ILE A 153 -13.99 6.17 -6.58
N ILE A 154 -14.54 6.21 -7.78
CA ILE A 154 -15.92 6.67 -8.02
C ILE A 154 -16.63 5.64 -8.89
N GLU A 155 -17.69 5.04 -8.36
CA GLU A 155 -18.53 4.14 -9.13
C GLU A 155 -19.47 4.95 -10.05
N PRO A 156 -19.56 4.60 -11.35
CA PRO A 156 -20.58 5.18 -12.21
C PRO A 156 -21.97 4.69 -11.76
N LEU A 157 -22.90 5.62 -11.52
CA LEU A 157 -24.28 5.29 -11.17
C LEU A 157 -24.94 4.51 -12.30
N VAL A 158 -25.27 3.23 -12.08
CA VAL A 158 -26.11 2.47 -13.01
C VAL A 158 -27.53 3.06 -12.92
N PRO A 159 -28.10 3.64 -14.00
CA PRO A 159 -29.47 4.12 -13.94
C PRO A 159 -30.39 2.93 -13.71
N ALA A 160 -31.20 2.98 -12.65
CA ALA A 160 -32.22 1.98 -12.36
C ALA A 160 -33.15 1.87 -13.58
N GLY A 161 -33.00 0.79 -14.35
CA GLY A 161 -33.95 0.44 -15.40
C GLY A 161 -35.33 0.20 -14.77
N PRO A 162 -36.43 0.39 -15.54
CA PRO A 162 -37.76 0.19 -14.98
C PRO A 162 -37.93 -1.28 -14.56
N GLU A 163 -38.08 -1.53 -13.25
CA GLU A 163 -38.59 -2.81 -12.75
C GLU A 163 -39.99 -3.03 -13.33
N LEU A 164 -40.09 -3.89 -14.35
CA LEU A 164 -41.37 -4.47 -14.74
C LEU A 164 -41.74 -5.53 -13.70
N LYS A 165 -42.37 -5.07 -12.62
CA LYS A 165 -43.07 -5.90 -11.66
C LYS A 165 -44.30 -6.50 -12.36
N VAL A 166 -44.12 -7.59 -13.10
CA VAL A 166 -45.23 -8.36 -13.68
C VAL A 166 -45.90 -9.13 -12.54
N LEU A 167 -46.82 -8.44 -11.85
CA LEU A 167 -47.81 -9.05 -10.96
C LEU A 167 -49.02 -9.50 -11.78
N LEU A 168 -48.91 -10.59 -12.52
CA LEU A 168 -50.04 -11.39 -13.03
C LEU A 168 -49.47 -12.80 -13.26
N SER A 169 -49.86 -13.87 -12.59
CA SER A 169 -51.21 -14.27 -12.16
C SER A 169 -51.13 -15.44 -11.19
N GLN A 170 -51.88 -15.38 -10.09
CA GLN A 170 -52.44 -16.58 -9.46
C GLN A 170 -53.48 -17.15 -10.43
N ASP A 171 -53.32 -18.40 -10.83
CA ASP A 171 -54.43 -19.22 -11.29
C ASP A 171 -54.34 -20.59 -10.60
N ASN A 172 -55.50 -21.03 -10.11
CA ASN A 172 -55.71 -22.21 -9.28
C ASN A 172 -56.08 -23.42 -10.15
N GLY A 173 -55.80 -24.62 -9.63
CA GLY A 173 -56.29 -25.92 -10.14
C GLY A 173 -55.14 -26.77 -10.70
N GLU A 174 -54.99 -28.06 -10.41
CA GLU A 174 -55.92 -29.10 -9.98
C GLU A 174 -55.15 -30.25 -9.30
N ASP A 175 -55.91 -31.05 -8.56
CA ASP A 175 -55.54 -32.28 -7.85
C ASP A 175 -54.70 -33.27 -8.66
N SER A 176 -53.81 -34.00 -7.97
CA SER A 176 -53.45 -35.40 -8.28
C SER A 176 -52.74 -36.02 -7.08
N ASP A 177 -53.48 -36.84 -6.35
CA ASP A 177 -52.95 -37.80 -5.38
C ASP A 177 -51.94 -38.75 -6.04
N SER A 178 -50.77 -38.91 -5.42
CA SER A 178 -50.01 -40.16 -5.53
C SER A 178 -49.14 -40.35 -4.29
N ASP A 179 -49.59 -41.28 -3.46
CA ASP A 179 -48.81 -41.88 -2.38
C ASP A 179 -47.47 -42.43 -2.90
N SER A 180 -46.39 -42.05 -2.24
CA SER A 180 -45.21 -42.92 -2.17
C SER A 180 -44.53 -42.74 -0.82
N ASP A 181 -44.85 -43.67 0.06
CA ASP A 181 -44.16 -44.00 1.29
C ASP A 181 -42.65 -44.21 1.02
N SER A 182 -41.81 -43.50 1.76
CA SER A 182 -40.41 -43.90 1.98
C SER A 182 -39.95 -43.32 3.30
N ASN A 183 -40.00 -44.18 4.31
CA ASN A 183 -39.26 -44.07 5.57
C ASN A 183 -37.79 -43.71 5.30
N ASP A 184 -37.31 -42.62 5.89
CA ASP A 184 -35.93 -42.57 6.36
C ASP A 184 -35.78 -41.74 7.64
N GLY A 185 -35.07 -42.36 8.60
CA GLY A 185 -34.31 -41.79 9.71
C GLY A 185 -34.81 -40.52 10.40
N GLY A 186 -35.51 -40.69 11.53
CA GLY A 186 -35.66 -39.64 12.52
C GLY A 186 -34.30 -39.16 13.08
N LEU A 187 -34.04 -37.87 12.92
CA LEU A 187 -33.15 -37.07 13.77
C LEU A 187 -33.87 -35.73 13.99
N GLY A 188 -34.14 -35.44 15.27
CA GLY A 188 -35.08 -34.42 15.71
C GLY A 188 -34.83 -33.04 15.09
N SER A 189 -35.93 -32.36 14.80
CA SER A 189 -36.01 -30.96 14.37
C SER A 189 -35.17 -30.04 15.26
N VAL A 190 -33.91 -29.81 14.89
CA VAL A 190 -33.10 -28.74 15.45
C VAL A 190 -33.66 -27.44 14.88
N SER A 191 -34.43 -26.72 15.69
CA SER A 191 -34.93 -25.39 15.33
C SER A 191 -33.76 -24.52 14.88
N VAL A 192 -33.88 -23.84 13.75
CA VAL A 192 -32.88 -22.88 13.21
C VAL A 192 -32.42 -21.86 14.28
N VAL A 193 -33.29 -21.54 15.23
CA VAL A 193 -32.99 -20.70 16.41
C VAL A 193 -31.89 -21.32 17.30
N GLY A 194 -31.89 -22.64 17.48
CA GLY A 194 -30.87 -23.36 18.24
C GLY A 194 -29.48 -23.31 17.59
N ILE A 195 -29.40 -23.33 16.26
CA ILE A 195 -28.12 -23.21 15.52
C ILE A 195 -27.57 -21.78 15.61
N ALA A 196 -28.43 -20.76 15.53
CA ALA A 196 -28.00 -19.37 15.71
C ALA A 196 -27.51 -19.09 17.14
N VAL A 197 -28.14 -19.68 18.16
CA VAL A 197 -27.73 -19.52 19.56
C VAL A 197 -26.44 -20.29 19.86
N THR A 198 -26.25 -21.49 19.31
CA THR A 198 -24.99 -22.24 19.53
C THR A 198 -23.81 -21.62 18.80
N THR A 199 -24.01 -21.11 17.58
CA THR A 199 -22.96 -20.42 16.81
C THR A 199 -22.55 -19.10 17.47
N THR A 200 -23.49 -18.33 18.00
CA THR A 200 -23.19 -17.10 18.75
C THR A 200 -22.45 -17.38 20.05
N ILE A 201 -22.84 -18.40 20.82
CA ILE A 201 -22.15 -18.80 22.04
C ILE A 201 -20.71 -19.28 21.74
N LEU A 202 -20.51 -20.11 20.71
CA LEU A 202 -19.17 -20.58 20.31
C LEU A 202 -18.28 -19.42 19.85
N SER A 203 -18.83 -18.47 19.10
CA SER A 203 -18.13 -17.26 18.66
C SER A 203 -17.66 -16.41 19.85
N VAL A 204 -18.55 -16.15 20.81
CA VAL A 204 -18.21 -15.39 22.02
C VAL A 204 -17.14 -16.10 22.86
N CYS A 205 -17.22 -17.43 23.00
CA CYS A 205 -16.20 -18.21 23.71
C CYS A 205 -14.83 -18.15 23.03
N LEU A 206 -14.78 -18.18 21.70
CA LEU A 206 -13.53 -18.03 20.94
C LEU A 206 -12.89 -16.66 21.14
N VAL A 207 -13.69 -15.59 21.08
CA VAL A 207 -13.21 -14.22 21.28
C VAL A 207 -12.66 -14.03 22.69
N LEU A 208 -13.38 -14.49 23.72
CA LEU A 208 -12.90 -14.41 25.10
C LEU A 208 -11.64 -15.25 25.34
N GLY A 209 -11.54 -16.42 24.71
CA GLY A 209 -10.33 -17.26 24.76
C GLY A 209 -9.11 -16.58 24.13
N LEU A 210 -9.27 -15.94 22.96
CA LEU A 210 -8.19 -15.20 22.30
C LEU A 210 -7.75 -13.98 23.12
N ILE A 211 -8.69 -13.25 23.74
CA ILE A 211 -8.37 -12.14 24.64
C ILE A 211 -7.60 -12.65 25.86
N GLY A 212 -8.05 -13.75 26.49
CA GLY A 212 -7.35 -14.37 27.60
C GLY A 212 -5.92 -14.81 27.25
N LEU A 213 -5.73 -15.45 26.10
CA LEU A 213 -4.41 -15.85 25.60
C LEU A 213 -3.52 -14.64 25.30
N PHE A 214 -4.09 -13.57 24.73
CA PHE A 214 -3.37 -12.35 24.46
C PHE A 214 -2.92 -11.65 25.76
N MET A 215 -3.80 -11.60 26.76
CA MET A 215 -3.45 -11.05 28.08
C MET A 215 -2.41 -11.91 28.79
N HIS A 216 -2.52 -13.24 28.73
CA HIS A 216 -1.53 -14.13 29.36
C HIS A 216 -0.17 -14.06 28.65
N LYS A 217 -0.16 -13.97 27.31
CA LYS A 217 1.08 -13.75 26.54
C LYS A 217 1.72 -12.40 26.86
N ARG A 218 0.90 -11.37 27.13
CA ARG A 218 1.37 -10.05 27.55
C ARG A 218 1.98 -10.07 28.96
N GLU A 219 1.41 -10.83 29.89
CA GLU A 219 1.99 -11.02 31.22
C GLU A 219 3.33 -11.77 31.16
N GLN A 220 3.45 -12.81 30.33
CA GLN A 220 4.71 -13.54 30.16
C GLN A 220 5.82 -12.69 29.53
N GLY A 221 5.47 -11.67 28.75
CA GLY A 221 6.42 -10.71 28.17
C GLY A 221 7.10 -9.81 29.21
N ASP A 222 6.49 -9.59 30.38
CA ASP A 222 6.97 -8.60 31.36
C ASP A 222 7.95 -9.21 32.40
N TYR A 223 7.97 -10.54 32.55
CA TYR A 223 8.86 -11.22 33.50
C TYR A 223 10.27 -11.49 32.94
N THR A 224 10.50 -11.33 31.64
CA THR A 224 11.80 -11.66 31.01
C THR A 224 12.81 -10.50 31.00
N LEU A 225 12.43 -9.30 31.46
CA LEU A 225 13.31 -8.11 31.49
C LEU A 225 13.76 -7.66 32.89
N ARG A 226 13.63 -8.50 33.93
CA ARG A 226 14.00 -8.10 35.30
C ARG A 226 15.26 -8.75 35.87
N ASP A 227 15.75 -9.84 35.29
CA ASP A 227 16.98 -10.51 35.76
C ASP A 227 18.06 -10.52 34.67
N GLY A 228 18.76 -9.39 34.53
CA GLY A 228 20.07 -9.33 33.86
C GLY A 228 21.20 -9.58 34.88
N PRO A 229 22.34 -10.19 34.49
CA PRO A 229 23.35 -10.68 35.43
C PRO A 229 24.06 -9.52 36.15
N GLU A 230 24.18 -9.69 37.46
CA GLU A 230 24.89 -8.81 38.38
C GLU A 230 26.38 -8.74 38.02
N VAL A 231 26.85 -7.52 37.72
CA VAL A 231 28.25 -7.25 37.40
C VAL A 231 29.08 -7.33 38.68
N GLU A 232 29.79 -8.45 38.84
CA GLU A 232 30.78 -8.69 39.89
C GLU A 232 31.88 -7.61 39.83
N ARG A 233 31.94 -6.74 40.85
CA ARG A 233 32.99 -5.73 40.99
C ARG A 233 34.25 -6.35 41.58
N VAL A 234 35.33 -6.36 40.80
CA VAL A 234 36.68 -6.72 41.24
C VAL A 234 37.24 -5.62 42.18
N PRO A 235 37.79 -5.95 43.37
CA PRO A 235 38.42 -4.96 44.23
C PRO A 235 39.85 -4.65 43.76
N MET A 236 40.16 -3.36 43.65
CA MET A 236 41.53 -2.84 43.45
C MET A 236 42.37 -3.08 44.71
N ALA A 237 43.46 -3.83 44.55
CA ALA A 237 44.50 -3.94 45.56
C ALA A 237 45.31 -2.63 45.64
N SER A 238 45.37 -2.05 46.84
CA SER A 238 46.28 -0.95 47.20
C SER A 238 47.64 -1.53 47.55
N ASN A 239 48.66 -1.22 46.75
CA ASN A 239 50.06 -1.43 47.12
C ASN A 239 50.71 -0.07 47.41
N VAL A 240 51.21 0.04 48.66
CA VAL A 240 52.23 0.94 49.25
C VAL A 240 52.08 2.44 49.02
#